data_AF-A0A534TNU7-F1
#
_entry.id   AF-A0A534TNU7-F1
#
_cell.length_a   1.000
_cell.length_b   1.000
_cell.length_c   1.000
_cell.angle_alpha   90.00
_cell.angle_beta   90.00
_cell.angle_gamma   90.00
#
_symmetry.space_group_name_H-M   'P 1'
#
loop_
_entity.id
_entity.type
_entity.pdbx_description
1 polymer ?
#
loop_
_entity_poly.entity_id
_entity_poly.type
_entity_poly.pdbx_seq_one_letter_code
_entity_poly.pdbx_strand_id
1 'polypeptide(L)'
;AGGTYVCMEGPQFSTRAESELYRSWGASIIGMTNLQEAKLAREAELCFATLALATDYDCWKQDAHEVAIADVLAVLQANVALAKRVIHDVVPALPAEPGCGCGRALEDAIITDRARIPAKVKHDLAPIIGRYVS
;
A
#
# COMPACT_ATOMS: atom_id res chain seq x y z
N ALA A 1 -11.15 6.20 -14.03
CA ALA A 1 -9.73 6.60 -13.99
C ALA A 1 -9.13 6.08 -12.68
N GLY A 2 -7.92 5.52 -12.71
CA GLY A 2 -7.20 5.09 -11.51
C GLY A 2 -6.32 6.21 -10.95
N GLY A 3 -5.66 5.95 -9.81
CA GLY A 3 -4.69 6.87 -9.22
C GLY A 3 -3.37 6.16 -8.91
N THR A 4 -2.26 6.91 -8.97
CA THR A 4 -0.92 6.41 -8.67
C THR A 4 -0.48 6.88 -7.29
N TYR A 5 -0.09 5.94 -6.43
CA TYR A 5 0.45 6.24 -5.09
C TYR A 5 1.99 6.27 -5.15
N VAL A 6 2.57 7.38 -4.72
CA VAL A 6 4.01 7.47 -4.43
C VAL A 6 4.23 7.22 -2.94
N CYS A 7 5.12 6.27 -2.64
CA CYS A 7 5.60 6.05 -1.28
C CYS A 7 6.95 6.72 -1.12
N MET A 8 7.05 7.73 -0.26
CA MET A 8 8.32 8.29 0.19
C MET A 8 8.72 7.68 1.54
N GLU A 9 9.94 7.96 2.00
CA GLU A 9 10.44 7.40 3.26
C GLU A 9 9.83 8.09 4.50
N GLY A 10 9.81 9.43 4.51
CA GLY A 10 9.43 10.20 5.71
C GLY A 10 10.60 10.35 6.69
N PRO A 11 10.37 10.74 7.96
CA PRO A 11 9.12 11.28 8.51
C PRO A 11 8.85 12.72 8.06
N GLN A 12 9.81 13.41 7.43
CA GLN A 12 9.61 14.75 6.89
C GLN A 12 8.68 14.70 5.68
N PHE A 13 7.84 15.73 5.55
CA PHE A 13 7.10 15.96 4.31
C PHE A 13 8.05 16.32 3.16
N SER A 14 7.54 16.16 1.94
CA SER A 14 8.27 16.54 0.74
C SER A 14 8.59 18.03 0.75
N THR A 15 9.69 18.38 0.13
CA THR A 15 9.92 19.73 -0.39
C THR A 15 9.05 19.96 -1.62
N ARG A 16 8.80 21.23 -1.96
CA ARG A 16 8.01 21.58 -3.15
C ARG A 16 8.60 21.02 -4.45
N ALA A 17 9.92 20.97 -4.54
CA ALA A 17 10.60 20.41 -5.71
C ALA A 17 10.32 18.91 -5.86
N GLU A 18 10.27 18.16 -4.75
CA GLU A 18 9.90 16.75 -4.75
C GLU A 18 8.42 16.57 -5.11
N SER A 19 7.51 17.37 -4.56
CA SER A 19 6.09 17.30 -4.91
C SER A 19 5.84 17.55 -6.41
N GLU A 20 6.50 18.55 -7.00
CA GLU A 20 6.40 18.80 -8.45
C GLU A 20 7.06 17.70 -9.28
N LEU A 21 8.16 17.11 -8.81
CA LEU A 21 8.75 15.93 -9.45
C LEU A 21 7.77 14.76 -9.47
N TYR A 22 7.13 14.43 -8.35
CA TYR A 22 6.17 13.33 -8.28
C TYR A 22 4.94 13.59 -9.16
N ARG A 23 4.46 14.84 -9.21
CA ARG A 23 3.39 15.25 -10.13
C ARG A 23 3.81 15.07 -11.59
N SER A 24 5.05 15.39 -11.93
CA SER A 24 5.59 15.16 -13.28
C SER A 24 5.64 13.68 -13.67
N TRP A 25 5.70 12.77 -12.70
CA TRP A 25 5.58 11.32 -12.92
C TRP A 25 4.13 10.85 -13.08
N GLY A 26 3.15 11.74 -12.91
CA GLY A 26 1.72 11.39 -12.89
C GLY A 26 1.25 10.79 -11.57
N ALA A 27 1.99 11.00 -10.46
CA ALA A 27 1.52 10.60 -9.13
C ALA A 27 0.24 11.36 -8.77
N SER A 28 -0.73 10.64 -8.21
CA SER A 28 -2.03 11.21 -7.80
C SER A 28 -2.07 11.51 -6.31
N ILE A 29 -1.42 10.68 -5.50
CA ILE A 29 -1.35 10.77 -4.05
C ILE A 29 0.03 10.34 -3.56
N ILE A 30 0.40 10.82 -2.37
CA ILE A 30 1.66 10.50 -1.70
C ILE A 30 1.37 9.97 -0.29
N GLY A 31 2.23 9.09 0.20
CA GLY A 31 2.27 8.66 1.59
C GLY A 31 3.58 7.93 1.92
N MET A 32 3.62 7.23 3.05
CA MET A 32 4.89 6.68 3.59
C MET A 32 4.83 5.19 3.99
N THR A 33 3.72 4.49 3.75
CA THR A 33 3.51 3.15 4.36
C THR A 33 3.30 2.01 3.36
N ASN A 34 2.57 2.24 2.26
CA ASN A 34 2.01 1.12 1.51
C ASN A 34 2.94 0.40 0.54
N LEU A 35 4.14 0.91 0.21
CA LEU A 35 5.00 0.26 -0.79
C LEU A 35 5.48 -1.12 -0.33
N GLN A 36 6.05 -1.22 0.87
CA GLN A 36 6.54 -2.47 1.41
C GLN A 36 5.39 -3.39 1.81
N GLU A 37 4.29 -2.84 2.34
CA GLU A 37 3.07 -3.60 2.65
C GLU A 37 2.51 -4.30 1.39
N ALA A 38 2.35 -3.57 0.29
CA ALA A 38 1.82 -4.14 -0.96
C ALA A 38 2.74 -5.21 -1.56
N LYS A 39 4.06 -5.02 -1.47
CA LYS A 39 5.04 -6.03 -1.93
C LYS A 39 5.00 -7.29 -1.08
N LEU A 40 5.02 -7.15 0.24
CA LEU A 40 4.95 -8.29 1.16
C LEU A 40 3.63 -9.03 1.07
N ALA A 41 2.50 -8.31 0.92
CA ALA A 41 1.21 -8.94 0.68
C ALA A 41 1.19 -9.75 -0.62
N ARG A 42 1.86 -9.27 -1.68
CA ARG A 42 2.01 -10.02 -2.92
C ARG A 42 2.86 -11.28 -2.74
N GLU A 43 3.97 -11.21 -2.01
CA GLU A 43 4.80 -12.38 -1.70
C GLU A 43 4.06 -13.40 -0.84
N ALA A 44 3.20 -12.94 0.07
CA ALA A 44 2.29 -13.77 0.87
C ALA A 44 1.04 -14.23 0.10
N GLU A 45 0.94 -13.91 -1.19
CA GLU A 45 -0.16 -14.32 -2.08
C GLU A 45 -1.55 -13.85 -1.60
N LEU A 46 -1.58 -12.70 -0.93
CA LEU A 46 -2.79 -12.03 -0.46
C LEU A 46 -3.31 -11.04 -1.51
N CYS A 47 -4.64 -10.96 -1.63
CA CYS A 47 -5.26 -9.84 -2.35
C CYS A 47 -5.12 -8.57 -1.52
N PHE A 48 -4.43 -7.57 -2.08
CA PHE A 48 -4.15 -6.31 -1.40
C PHE A 48 -4.73 -5.13 -2.19
N ALA A 49 -5.39 -4.21 -1.49
CA ALA A 49 -5.88 -2.96 -2.03
C ALA A 49 -5.76 -1.86 -0.97
N THR A 50 -5.57 -0.62 -1.44
CA THR A 50 -5.42 0.55 -0.57
C THR A 50 -6.66 1.43 -0.64
N LEU A 51 -7.23 1.76 0.52
CA LEU A 51 -8.14 2.90 0.68
C LEU A 51 -7.33 4.09 1.19
N ALA A 52 -6.90 4.96 0.28
CA ALA A 52 -6.18 6.18 0.63
C ALA A 52 -7.15 7.34 0.87
N LEU A 53 -6.94 8.07 1.96
CA LEU A 53 -7.79 9.18 2.37
C LEU A 53 -6.94 10.44 2.35
N ALA A 54 -7.22 11.35 1.42
CA ALA A 54 -6.48 12.61 1.32
C ALA A 54 -6.72 13.45 2.58
N THR A 55 -5.64 13.92 3.19
CA THR A 55 -5.66 14.80 4.37
C THR A 55 -5.38 16.26 4.02
N ASP A 56 -4.57 16.47 2.99
CA ASP A 56 -4.07 17.76 2.55
C ASP A 56 -3.57 17.65 1.10
N TYR A 57 -3.00 18.74 0.57
CA TYR A 57 -2.51 18.82 -0.80
C TYR A 57 -0.99 18.68 -0.89
N ASP A 58 -0.32 18.10 0.10
CA ASP A 58 1.14 18.17 0.23
C ASP A 58 1.61 19.65 0.16
N CYS A 59 2.86 19.93 -0.20
CA CYS A 59 3.40 21.30 -0.22
C CYS A 59 3.39 22.00 -1.61
N TRP A 60 2.76 21.41 -2.64
CA TRP A 60 2.77 22.01 -3.99
C TRP A 60 1.81 23.19 -4.16
N LYS A 61 0.68 23.19 -3.43
CA LYS A 61 -0.38 24.18 -3.60
C LYS A 61 -0.09 25.45 -2.78
N GLN A 62 0.25 26.53 -3.48
CA GLN A 62 0.62 27.82 -2.86
C GLN A 62 -0.55 28.58 -2.22
N ASP A 63 -1.77 28.41 -2.76
CA ASP A 63 -2.97 29.14 -2.31
C ASP A 63 -3.74 28.42 -1.19
N ALA A 64 -3.28 27.23 -0.77
CA ALA A 64 -3.77 26.62 0.45
C ALA A 64 -3.07 27.34 1.61
N HIS A 65 -3.86 27.97 2.49
CA HIS A 65 -3.38 28.50 3.77
C HIS A 65 -2.42 27.47 4.41
N GLU A 66 -1.31 27.93 4.99
CA GLU A 66 -0.35 27.07 5.70
C GLU A 66 -1.11 25.99 6.46
N VAL A 67 -0.87 24.72 6.10
CA VAL A 67 -1.65 23.60 6.60
C VAL A 67 -1.49 23.55 8.12
N ALA A 68 -2.47 24.09 8.83
CA ALA A 68 -2.47 24.09 10.28
C ALA A 68 -2.70 22.66 10.74
N ILE A 69 -1.91 22.20 11.72
CA ILE A 69 -2.02 20.85 12.28
C ILE A 69 -3.47 20.56 12.73
N ALA A 70 -4.19 21.58 13.21
CA ALA A 70 -5.59 21.47 13.60
C ALA A 70 -6.53 21.07 12.44
N ASP A 71 -6.31 21.61 11.25
CA ASP A 71 -7.13 21.31 10.06
C ASP A 71 -6.86 19.87 9.58
N VAL A 72 -5.60 19.44 9.61
CA VAL A 72 -5.22 18.05 9.30
C VAL A 72 -5.88 17.08 10.27
N LEU A 73 -5.86 17.39 11.57
CA LEU A 73 -6.48 16.56 12.60
C LEU A 73 -7.99 16.45 12.42
N ALA A 74 -8.67 17.55 12.05
CA ALA A 74 -10.11 17.53 11.77
C ALA A 74 -10.44 16.66 10.54
N VAL A 75 -9.68 16.80 9.46
CA VAL A 75 -9.83 15.97 8.25
C VAL A 75 -9.56 14.51 8.55
N LEU A 76 -8.52 14.21 9.34
CA LEU A 76 -8.20 12.84 9.78
C LEU A 76 -9.36 12.19 10.53
N GLN A 77 -9.99 12.89 11.48
CA GLN A 77 -11.13 12.34 12.23
C GLN A 77 -12.34 12.06 11.32
N ALA A 78 -12.64 12.97 10.39
CA ALA A 78 -13.69 12.76 9.40
C ALA A 78 -13.38 11.57 8.48
N ASN A 79 -12.12 11.44 8.06
CA ASN A 79 -11.63 10.34 7.25
C ASN A 79 -11.74 8.99 7.97
N VAL A 80 -11.47 8.92 9.28
CA VAL A 80 -11.67 7.67 10.06
C VAL A 80 -13.12 7.21 10.03
N ALA A 81 -14.07 8.13 10.23
CA ALA A 81 -15.50 7.80 10.17
C ALA A 81 -15.92 7.33 8.77
N LEU A 82 -15.38 7.96 7.72
CA LEU A 82 -15.61 7.55 6.33
C LEU A 82 -15.03 6.16 6.06
N ALA A 83 -13.78 5.90 6.44
CA ALA A 83 -13.12 4.62 6.22
C ALA A 83 -13.88 3.46 6.86
N LYS A 84 -14.35 3.65 8.11
CA LYS A 84 -15.17 2.65 8.80
C LYS A 84 -16.44 2.29 8.02
N ARG A 85 -17.14 3.29 7.48
CA ARG A 85 -18.34 3.06 6.65
C ARG A 85 -17.99 2.34 5.35
N VAL A 86 -16.96 2.81 4.63
CA VAL A 86 -16.53 2.17 3.38
C VAL A 86 -16.14 0.71 3.60
N ILE A 87 -15.37 0.41 4.65
CA ILE A 87 -14.97 -0.96 4.97
C ILE A 87 -16.20 -1.80 5.32
N HIS A 88 -17.11 -1.28 6.15
CA HIS A 88 -18.36 -1.97 6.49
C HIS A 88 -19.19 -2.34 5.25
N ASP A 89 -19.24 -1.46 4.25
CA ASP A 89 -20.05 -1.69 3.04
C ASP A 89 -19.33 -2.57 2.01
N VAL A 90 -18.00 -2.46 1.91
CA VAL A 90 -17.21 -3.21 0.93
C VAL A 90 -17.01 -4.66 1.36
N VAL A 91 -16.72 -4.94 2.63
CA VAL A 91 -16.37 -6.30 3.09
C VAL A 91 -17.46 -7.33 2.73
N PRO A 92 -18.76 -7.08 2.95
CA PRO A 92 -19.82 -8.03 2.56
C PRO A 92 -19.99 -8.17 1.04
N ALA A 93 -19.55 -7.19 0.25
CA ALA A 93 -19.65 -7.19 -1.20
C ALA A 93 -18.45 -7.89 -1.88
N LEU A 94 -17.40 -8.22 -1.13
CA LEU A 94 -16.25 -8.95 -1.67
C LEU A 94 -16.67 -10.39 -2.03
N PRO A 95 -16.21 -10.90 -3.19
CA PRO A 95 -16.49 -12.28 -3.57
C PRO A 95 -15.80 -13.24 -2.58
N ALA A 96 -16.45 -14.36 -2.29
CA ALA A 96 -15.86 -15.41 -1.45
C ALA A 96 -14.57 -15.98 -2.05
N GLU A 97 -14.52 -16.09 -3.37
CA GLU A 97 -13.35 -16.56 -4.13
C GLU A 97 -12.78 -15.43 -4.99
N PRO A 98 -11.49 -15.07 -4.85
CA PRO A 98 -10.89 -14.02 -5.67
C PRO A 98 -10.80 -14.43 -7.15
N GLY A 99 -11.27 -13.58 -8.05
CA GLY A 99 -11.14 -13.77 -9.50
C GLY A 99 -9.77 -13.41 -10.08
N CYS A 100 -8.75 -13.19 -9.25
CA CYS A 100 -7.43 -12.71 -9.68
C CYS A 100 -6.31 -13.72 -9.41
N GLY A 101 -5.14 -13.51 -10.04
CA GLY A 101 -3.97 -14.40 -9.88
C GLY A 101 -3.17 -14.20 -8.58
N CYS A 102 -3.59 -13.32 -7.67
CA CYS A 102 -2.80 -12.98 -6.48
C CYS A 102 -2.47 -14.20 -5.60
N GLY A 103 -3.41 -15.16 -5.48
CA GLY A 103 -3.25 -16.37 -4.68
C GLY A 103 -2.21 -17.39 -5.18
N ARG A 104 -1.61 -17.12 -6.34
CA ARG A 104 -0.56 -17.92 -7.00
C ARG A 104 0.63 -17.07 -7.45
N ALA A 105 0.76 -15.85 -6.92
CA ALA A 105 1.80 -14.92 -7.37
C ALA A 105 3.22 -15.44 -7.16
N LEU A 106 3.42 -16.41 -6.27
CA LEU A 106 4.74 -16.94 -5.91
C LEU A 106 5.13 -18.18 -6.71
N GLU A 107 4.18 -18.80 -7.43
CA GLU A 107 4.34 -20.08 -8.13
C GLU A 107 5.62 -20.17 -8.99
N ASP A 108 5.88 -19.13 -9.77
CA ASP A 108 7.05 -19.02 -10.66
C ASP A 108 8.08 -17.97 -10.20
N ALA A 109 7.90 -17.39 -9.02
CA ALA A 109 8.76 -16.29 -8.54
C ALA A 109 9.98 -16.78 -7.73
N ILE A 110 9.95 -18.02 -7.23
CA ILE A 110 11.07 -18.58 -6.47
C ILE A 110 12.10 -19.18 -7.44
N ILE A 111 13.18 -18.45 -7.66
CA ILE A 111 14.29 -18.86 -8.55
C ILE A 111 15.30 -19.75 -7.80
N THR A 112 15.37 -19.64 -6.48
CA THR A 112 16.33 -20.41 -5.66
C THR A 112 16.09 -21.91 -5.80
N ASP A 113 17.13 -22.66 -6.15
CA ASP A 113 17.08 -24.12 -6.19
C ASP A 113 16.60 -24.69 -4.85
N ARG A 114 15.49 -25.43 -4.89
CA ARG A 114 14.79 -26.02 -3.73
C ARG A 114 15.68 -26.93 -2.90
N ALA A 115 16.67 -27.59 -3.52
CA ALA A 115 17.64 -28.43 -2.82
C ALA A 115 18.65 -27.62 -2.00
N ARG A 116 18.84 -26.34 -2.33
CA ARG A 116 19.81 -25.44 -1.67
C ARG A 116 19.18 -24.56 -0.59
N ILE A 117 17.85 -24.57 -0.44
CA ILE A 117 17.17 -23.79 0.58
C ILE A 117 17.40 -24.45 1.95
N PRO A 118 18.04 -23.77 2.93
CA PRO A 118 18.29 -24.34 4.24
C PRO A 118 17.00 -24.73 4.97
N ALA A 119 17.03 -25.82 5.73
CA ALA A 119 15.87 -26.30 6.50
C ALA A 119 15.28 -25.22 7.42
N LYS A 120 16.14 -24.39 8.04
CA LYS A 120 15.70 -23.26 8.86
C LYS A 120 14.85 -22.26 8.06
N VAL A 121 15.28 -21.90 6.85
CA VAL A 121 14.55 -20.93 6.00
C VAL A 121 13.21 -21.51 5.56
N LYS A 122 13.17 -22.80 5.19
CA LYS A 122 11.90 -23.49 4.88
C LYS A 122 10.93 -23.46 6.05
N HIS A 123 11.44 -23.64 7.26
CA HIS A 123 10.64 -23.59 8.49
C HIS A 123 10.15 -22.16 8.78
N ASP A 124 11.04 -21.18 8.82
CA ASP A 124 10.71 -19.79 9.16
C ASP A 124 9.70 -19.17 8.17
N LEU A 125 9.83 -19.49 6.88
CA LEU A 125 8.99 -18.95 5.81
C LEU A 125 7.84 -19.89 5.39
N ALA A 126 7.61 -20.98 6.13
CA ALA A 126 6.57 -21.97 5.80
C ALA A 126 5.17 -21.35 5.51
N PRO A 127 4.70 -20.30 6.23
CA PRO A 127 3.40 -19.68 5.94
C PRO A 127 3.30 -19.01 4.57
N ILE A 128 4.44 -18.63 3.97
CA ILE A 128 4.51 -17.89 2.72
C ILE A 128 4.90 -18.84 1.59
N ILE A 129 6.02 -19.54 1.73
CA ILE A 129 6.64 -20.30 0.63
C ILE A 129 6.35 -21.81 0.71
N GLY A 130 5.73 -22.29 1.79
CA GLY A 130 5.62 -23.72 2.12
C GLY A 130 4.96 -24.57 1.03
N ARG A 131 4.03 -24.00 0.26
CA ARG A 131 3.37 -24.67 -0.88
C ARG A 131 4.33 -25.04 -2.02
N TYR A 132 5.49 -24.37 -2.12
CA TYR A 132 6.38 -24.44 -3.28
C TYR A 132 7.75 -25.02 -2.99
N VAL A 133 8.15 -25.09 -1.71
CA VAL A 133 9.51 -25.50 -1.30
C VAL A 133 9.54 -26.66 -0.31
N SER A 134 8.37 -27.21 0.03
CA SER A 134 8.25 -28.40 0.87
C SER A 134 8.97 -29.60 0.27
#